data_AF-A0A958LJ20-F1
#
_entry.id   AF-A0A958LJ20-F1
#
_cell.length_a   1.000
_cell.length_b   1.000
_cell.length_c   1.000
_cell.angle_alpha   90.00
_cell.angle_beta   90.00
_cell.angle_gamma   90.00
#
_symmetry.space_group_name_H-M   'P 1'
#
loop_
_entity.id
_entity.type
_entity.pdbx_description
1 polymer ?
#
loop_
_entity_poly.entity_id
_entity_poly.type
_entity_poly.pdbx_seq_one_letter_code
_entity_poly.pdbx_strand_id
1 'polypeptide(L)'
;MASEQLTSTRKALKINLDDSIYGAFAEIGAGQEVARAFFTAGRASHTIAKTMSAYDMDISDAIYGKTSRYVCEDRLTQMLDHEYELLNSRLARKRGETTRFFSFADTVATSSHHE
;
A
#
# COMPACT_ATOMS: atom_id res chain seq x y z
N MET A 1 -30.99 -10.90 -6.77
CA MET A 1 -29.99 -11.51 -5.87
C MET A 1 -29.37 -10.40 -5.05
N ALA A 2 -29.46 -10.42 -3.72
CA ALA A 2 -28.81 -9.41 -2.89
C ALA A 2 -27.29 -9.55 -3.05
N SER A 3 -26.59 -8.45 -3.33
CA SER A 3 -25.13 -8.44 -3.38
C SER A 3 -24.60 -8.84 -2.01
N GLU A 4 -23.89 -9.96 -1.92
CA GLU A 4 -23.24 -10.36 -0.68
C GLU A 4 -22.26 -9.25 -0.26
N GLN A 5 -22.58 -8.51 0.81
CA GLN A 5 -21.66 -7.54 1.39
C GLN A 5 -20.51 -8.28 2.09
N LEU A 6 -19.42 -8.48 1.37
CA LEU A 6 -18.20 -9.04 1.94
C LEU A 6 -17.58 -8.05 2.94
N THR A 7 -17.22 -8.55 4.11
CA THR A 7 -16.41 -7.80 5.09
C THR A 7 -15.03 -7.47 4.50
N SER A 8 -14.34 -6.45 5.02
CA SER A 8 -12.99 -6.08 4.57
C SER A 8 -12.02 -7.26 4.65
N THR A 9 -12.08 -8.06 5.72
CA THR A 9 -11.28 -9.28 5.88
C THR A 9 -11.58 -10.31 4.79
N ARG A 10 -12.85 -10.51 4.41
CA ARG A 10 -13.21 -11.43 3.31
C ARG A 10 -12.72 -10.93 1.95
N LYS A 11 -12.80 -9.62 1.71
CA LYS A 11 -12.26 -9.00 0.50
C LYS A 11 -10.74 -9.17 0.42
N ALA A 12 -10.03 -8.89 1.52
CA ALA A 12 -8.58 -9.04 1.60
C ALA A 12 -8.15 -10.51 1.45
N LEU A 13 -8.84 -11.46 2.10
CA LEU A 13 -8.57 -12.89 1.92
C LEU A 13 -8.75 -13.32 0.46
N LYS A 14 -9.82 -12.86 -0.20
CA LYS A 14 -10.04 -13.17 -1.62
C LYS A 14 -8.88 -12.71 -2.50
N ILE A 15 -8.29 -11.54 -2.22
CA ILE A 15 -7.11 -11.05 -2.94
C ILE A 15 -5.86 -11.87 -2.56
N ASN A 16 -5.67 -12.20 -1.28
CA ASN A 16 -4.57 -13.04 -0.78
C ASN A 16 -4.55 -14.46 -1.37
N LEU A 17 -5.69 -14.94 -1.88
CA LEU A 17 -5.81 -16.25 -2.51
C LEU A 17 -5.47 -16.21 -4.01
N ASP A 18 -5.35 -15.03 -4.62
CA ASP A 18 -4.96 -14.88 -6.02
C ASP A 18 -3.44 -14.66 -6.13
N ASP A 19 -2.71 -15.74 -6.43
CA ASP A 19 -1.25 -15.73 -6.60
C ASP A 19 -0.76 -14.86 -7.78
N SER A 20 -1.67 -14.40 -8.64
CA SER A 20 -1.35 -13.50 -9.74
C SER A 20 -1.40 -12.02 -9.33
N ILE A 21 -1.72 -11.68 -8.09
CA ILE A 21 -1.69 -10.31 -7.54
C ILE A 21 -0.56 -10.21 -6.51
N TYR A 22 0.40 -9.32 -6.73
CA TYR A 22 1.51 -9.11 -5.79
C TYR A 22 1.95 -7.66 -5.78
N GLY A 23 2.19 -7.05 -4.63
CA GLY A 23 2.46 -5.63 -4.62
C GLY A 23 2.86 -5.03 -3.30
N ALA A 24 2.84 -3.71 -3.24
CA ALA A 24 3.27 -2.93 -2.10
C ALA A 24 2.15 -2.07 -1.55
N PHE A 25 2.16 -1.88 -0.23
CA PHE A 25 1.35 -0.89 0.47
C PHE A 25 2.29 0.17 1.06
N ALA A 26 2.03 1.44 0.79
CA ALA A 26 2.73 2.57 1.39
C ALA A 26 1.71 3.49 2.08
N GLU A 27 1.68 3.47 3.41
CA GLU A 27 0.71 4.22 4.21
C GLU A 27 1.47 5.25 5.06
N ILE A 28 1.28 6.55 4.77
CA ILE A 28 2.00 7.64 5.45
C ILE A 28 1.06 8.40 6.39
N GLY A 29 1.59 8.69 7.58
CA GLY A 29 0.81 9.28 8.65
C GLY A 29 -0.10 8.26 9.32
N ALA A 30 -1.29 8.70 9.72
CA ALA A 30 -2.22 7.90 10.50
C ALA A 30 -2.97 6.86 9.65
N GLY A 31 -3.74 5.98 10.29
CA GLY A 31 -4.71 5.14 9.59
C GLY A 31 -4.13 3.96 8.80
N GLN A 32 -2.99 3.41 9.23
CA GLN A 32 -2.27 2.28 8.63
C GLN A 32 -2.99 0.93 8.79
N GLU A 33 -4.18 0.85 8.20
CA GLU A 33 -5.15 -0.20 8.44
C GLU A 33 -5.37 -1.10 7.22
N VAL A 34 -4.95 -0.65 6.03
CA VAL A 34 -5.18 -1.39 4.79
C VAL A 34 -4.26 -2.60 4.75
N ALA A 35 -2.94 -2.45 4.91
CA ALA A 35 -2.04 -3.59 4.97
C ALA A 35 -2.38 -4.53 6.14
N ARG A 36 -2.81 -3.98 7.28
CA ARG A 36 -3.26 -4.75 8.45
C ARG A 36 -4.43 -5.67 8.13
N ALA A 37 -5.40 -5.22 7.34
CA ALA A 37 -6.53 -6.03 6.93
C ALA A 37 -6.07 -7.27 6.11
N PHE A 38 -5.08 -7.09 5.24
CA PHE A 38 -4.50 -8.18 4.46
C PHE A 38 -3.69 -9.15 5.33
N PHE A 39 -2.89 -8.65 6.27
CA PHE A 39 -2.18 -9.52 7.22
C PHE A 39 -3.15 -10.35 8.06
N THR A 40 -4.19 -9.72 8.59
CA THR A 40 -5.18 -10.35 9.46
C THR A 40 -6.02 -11.40 8.72
N ALA A 41 -6.28 -11.18 7.43
CA ALA A 41 -7.03 -12.11 6.59
C ALA A 41 -6.31 -13.45 6.36
N GLY A 42 -4.99 -13.49 6.52
CA GLY A 42 -4.17 -14.69 6.29
C GLY A 42 -3.74 -14.86 4.83
N ARG A 43 -2.69 -15.67 4.60
CA ARG A 43 -2.02 -15.87 3.29
C ARG A 43 -1.45 -14.59 2.64
N ALA A 44 -1.23 -13.53 3.42
CA ALA A 44 -0.71 -12.26 2.92
C ALA A 44 0.66 -12.36 2.21
N SER A 45 1.49 -13.35 2.51
CA SER A 45 2.78 -13.58 1.83
C SER A 45 2.66 -13.83 0.32
N HIS A 46 1.47 -14.24 -0.13
CA HIS A 46 1.17 -14.46 -1.55
C HIS A 46 0.82 -13.16 -2.30
N THR A 47 0.51 -12.08 -1.59
CA THR A 47 0.06 -10.79 -2.16
C THR A 47 0.93 -9.61 -1.78
N ILE A 48 1.50 -9.62 -0.58
CA ILE A 48 2.31 -8.51 -0.07
C ILE A 48 3.78 -8.80 -0.34
N ALA A 49 4.38 -7.97 -1.19
CA ALA A 49 5.81 -7.91 -1.42
C ALA A 49 6.50 -7.01 -0.40
N LYS A 50 5.89 -5.85 -0.09
CA LYS A 50 6.42 -4.86 0.84
C LYS A 50 5.29 -4.08 1.49
N THR A 51 5.50 -3.68 2.75
CA THR A 51 4.71 -2.64 3.40
C THR A 51 5.65 -1.54 3.86
N MET A 52 5.28 -0.29 3.62
CA MET A 52 6.06 0.89 3.98
C MET A 52 5.19 1.84 4.80
N SER A 53 5.78 2.37 5.86
CA SER A 53 5.12 3.26 6.80
C SER A 53 6.11 4.31 7.26
N ALA A 54 5.69 5.58 7.18
CA ALA A 54 6.46 6.71 7.69
C ALA A 54 5.53 7.72 8.34
N TYR A 55 5.86 8.11 9.59
CA TYR A 55 5.22 9.22 10.29
C TYR A 55 6.03 10.50 10.23
N ASP A 56 7.36 10.36 10.22
CA ASP A 56 8.27 11.47 10.19
C ASP A 56 8.41 12.01 8.76
N MET A 57 8.32 13.34 8.63
CA MET A 57 8.34 14.02 7.33
C MET A 57 9.71 13.90 6.65
N ASP A 58 10.81 13.97 7.40
CA ASP A 58 12.16 13.85 6.84
C ASP A 58 12.44 12.42 6.40
N ILE A 59 11.95 11.42 7.13
CA ILE A 59 12.00 10.02 6.70
C ILE A 59 11.17 9.80 5.43
N SER A 60 9.95 10.35 5.36
CA SER A 60 9.13 10.30 4.15
C SER A 60 9.84 10.95 2.96
N ASP A 61 10.45 12.12 3.17
CA ASP A 61 11.17 12.86 2.13
C ASP A 61 12.42 12.12 1.65
N ALA A 62 13.15 11.46 2.54
CA ALA A 62 14.31 10.66 2.18
C ALA A 62 13.96 9.47 1.28
N ILE A 63 12.71 8.99 1.34
CA ILE A 63 12.25 7.81 0.60
C ILE A 63 11.55 8.23 -0.70
N TYR A 64 10.61 9.18 -0.61
CA TYR A 64 9.73 9.55 -1.72
C TYR A 64 10.07 10.90 -2.37
N GLY A 65 11.07 11.62 -1.85
CA GLY A 65 11.43 12.97 -2.28
C GLY A 65 10.60 14.04 -1.57
N LYS A 66 10.95 15.31 -1.80
CA LYS A 66 10.25 16.43 -1.16
C LYS A 66 8.90 16.72 -1.83
N THR A 67 7.97 17.25 -1.05
CA THR A 67 6.67 17.73 -1.53
C THR A 67 6.32 19.08 -0.89
N SER A 68 5.37 19.81 -1.49
CA SER A 68 4.84 21.05 -0.91
C SER A 68 3.87 20.80 0.25
N ARG A 69 3.12 19.69 0.21
CA ARG A 69 2.17 19.24 1.25
C ARG A 69 2.22 17.72 1.36
N TYR A 70 2.07 17.19 2.58
CA TYR A 70 2.18 15.74 2.81
C TYR A 70 0.88 14.98 2.63
N VAL A 71 -0.26 15.66 2.70
CA VAL A 71 -1.58 15.12 2.33
C VAL A 71 -2.02 15.81 1.04
N CYS A 72 -1.60 15.28 -0.09
CA CYS A 72 -1.97 15.76 -1.42
C CYS A 72 -1.76 14.69 -2.48
N GLU A 73 -2.32 14.92 -3.66
CA GLU A 73 -2.19 14.05 -4.83
C GLU A 73 -0.74 13.90 -5.30
N ASP A 74 0.05 14.98 -5.30
CA ASP A 74 1.46 14.93 -5.71
C ASP A 74 2.28 13.96 -4.84
N ARG A 75 2.05 13.98 -3.51
CA ARG A 75 2.70 13.04 -2.60
C ARG A 75 2.29 11.61 -2.89
N LEU A 76 1.00 11.35 -3.11
CA LEU A 76 0.52 10.01 -3.44
C LEU A 76 1.13 9.50 -4.74
N THR A 77 1.25 10.36 -5.75
CA THR A 77 1.88 10.01 -7.04
C THR A 77 3.34 9.61 -6.84
N GLN A 78 4.11 10.40 -6.09
CA GLN A 78 5.51 10.06 -5.75
C GLN A 78 5.63 8.70 -5.05
N MET A 79 4.71 8.40 -4.11
CA MET A 79 4.69 7.11 -3.43
C MET A 79 4.36 5.97 -4.38
N LEU A 80 3.29 6.13 -5.19
CA LEU A 80 2.86 5.11 -6.15
C LEU A 80 3.98 4.77 -7.14
N ASP A 81 4.59 5.77 -7.74
CA ASP A 81 5.67 5.62 -8.73
C ASP A 81 6.88 4.95 -8.10
N HIS A 82 7.38 5.46 -6.97
CA HIS A 82 8.54 4.90 -6.28
C HIS A 82 8.34 3.41 -5.94
N GLU A 83 7.18 3.08 -5.36
CA GLU A 83 6.88 1.72 -4.94
C GLU A 83 6.70 0.77 -6.12
N TYR A 84 6.01 1.20 -7.17
CA TYR A 84 5.79 0.38 -8.36
C TYR A 84 7.09 0.15 -9.13
N GLU A 85 7.91 1.18 -9.32
CA GLU A 85 9.23 1.06 -9.96
C GLU A 85 10.17 0.15 -9.16
N LEU A 86 10.14 0.24 -7.83
CA LEU A 86 10.92 -0.63 -6.97
C LEU A 86 10.49 -2.09 -7.12
N LEU A 87 9.19 -2.38 -7.14
CA LEU A 87 8.68 -3.73 -7.39
C LEU A 87 9.12 -4.24 -8.77
N ASN A 88 8.92 -3.42 -9.80
CA ASN A 88 9.23 -3.78 -11.18
C ASN A 88 10.74 -4.08 -11.33
N SER A 89 11.60 -3.17 -10.88
CA SER A 89 13.06 -3.34 -10.97
C SER A 89 13.60 -4.55 -10.20
N ARG A 90 12.97 -4.94 -9.09
CA ARG A 90 13.44 -6.03 -8.23
C ARG A 90 12.83 -7.39 -8.60
N LEU A 91 11.59 -7.43 -9.06
CA LEU A 91 10.81 -8.67 -9.16
C LEU A 91 10.36 -9.02 -10.57
N ALA A 92 10.35 -8.09 -11.53
CA ALA A 92 9.81 -8.36 -12.87
C ALA A 92 10.49 -9.53 -13.57
N ARG A 93 11.82 -9.64 -13.47
CA ARG A 93 12.56 -10.77 -14.05
C ARG A 93 12.10 -12.14 -13.53
N LYS A 94 11.66 -12.21 -12.27
CA LYS A 94 11.30 -13.48 -11.62
C LYS A 94 9.79 -13.76 -11.64
N ARG A 95 8.96 -12.72 -11.62
CA ARG A 95 7.50 -12.84 -11.43
C ARG A 95 6.66 -12.12 -12.49
N GLY A 96 7.24 -11.27 -13.32
CA GLY A 96 6.51 -10.36 -14.20
C GLY A 96 5.63 -11.05 -15.26
N GLU A 97 5.95 -12.28 -15.66
CA GLU A 97 5.14 -13.04 -16.63
C GLU A 97 3.87 -13.62 -15.99
N THR A 98 3.87 -13.88 -14.68
CA THR A 98 2.79 -14.61 -13.98
C THR A 98 2.03 -13.73 -12.99
N THR A 99 2.51 -12.51 -12.75
CA THR A 99 2.04 -11.67 -11.65
C THR A 99 1.78 -10.26 -12.13
N ARG A 100 0.62 -9.73 -11.78
CA ARG A 100 0.24 -8.33 -11.91
C ARG A 100 0.73 -7.58 -10.68
N PHE A 101 1.68 -6.67 -10.87
CA PHE A 101 2.14 -5.82 -9.78
C PHE A 101 1.12 -4.73 -9.45
N PHE A 102 1.01 -4.40 -8.17
CA PHE A 102 0.26 -3.23 -7.71
C PHE A 102 1.08 -2.40 -6.72
N SER A 103 0.79 -1.10 -6.68
CA SER A 103 1.18 -0.22 -5.61
C SER A 103 -0.08 0.43 -5.04
N PHE A 104 -0.20 0.42 -3.72
CA PHE A 104 -1.23 1.14 -2.99
C PHE A 104 -0.54 2.21 -2.15
N ALA A 105 -1.04 3.43 -2.21
CA ALA A 105 -0.55 4.54 -1.42
C ALA A 105 -1.71 5.29 -0.77
N ASP A 106 -1.54 5.66 0.50
CA ASP A 106 -2.38 6.66 1.15
C ASP A 106 -1.58 7.58 2.08
N THR A 107 -2.16 8.75 2.34
CA THR A 107 -1.62 9.75 3.26
C THR A 107 -2.76 10.24 4.12
N VAL A 108 -2.64 10.12 5.44
CA VAL A 108 -3.67 10.59 6.38
C VAL A 108 -3.03 11.44 7.47
N ALA A 109 -3.54 12.65 7.64
CA ALA A 109 -3.22 13.47 8.80
C ALA A 109 -4.27 13.26 9.89
N THR A 110 -3.84 13.17 11.15
CA THR A 110 -4.73 13.37 12.29
C THR A 110 -4.91 14.86 12.52
N SER A 111 -6.13 15.30 12.79
CA SER A 111 -6.34 16.63 13.35
C SER A 111 -5.70 16.70 14.73
N SER A 112 -4.81 17.66 14.96
CA SER A 112 -4.48 18.08 16.31
C SER A 112 -5.74 18.66 16.93
N HIS A 113 -6.33 17.99 17.91
CA HIS A 113 -7.23 18.68 18.84
C HIS A 113 -6.40 19.79 19.50
N HIS A 114 -6.72 21.03 19.15
CA HIS A 114 -6.37 22.16 20.01
C HIS A 114 -7.31 22.07 21.22
N GLU A 115 -6.76 21.78 22.39
CA GLU A 115 -7.39 22.18 23.66
C GLU A 115 -7.34 23.71 23.81
#